data_AF-C9SXV6-F1
#
_entry.id   AF-C9SXV6-F1
#
_cell.length_a   1.000
_cell.length_b   1.000
_cell.length_c   1.000
_cell.angle_alpha   90.00
_cell.angle_beta   90.00
_cell.angle_gamma   90.00
#
_symmetry.space_group_name_H-M   'P 1'
#
loop_
_entity.id
_entity.type
_entity.pdbx_description
1 polymer ?
#
loop_
_entity_poly.entity_id
_entity_poly.type
_entity_poly.pdbx_seq_one_letter_code
_entity_poly.pdbx_strand_id
1 'polypeptide(L)'
;MSACQPSGFVSDALLHSLSRFCCTVSEASSLPRYAKIDPKDIPPPTPVALPHSQPQLQSPPSPPASSAQPLVHLIQTVYRPGQVAPSIFEALGVHVIPDTAVADLLPDPAYVPDFATWDALSADEARQRNDETKRPLNTGVQSPGCQTYQDRKRELSISNQDAYRVVRRLPPLKGQQQARLGNAYEFYRCLEAFTTFWDDTSKPTSSRSRRCYCC
;
A
#
# COMPACT_ATOMS: atom_id res chain seq x y z
N MET A 1 51.13 -21.42 -44.52
CA MET A 1 50.43 -22.50 -43.78
C MET A 1 49.26 -21.85 -43.06
N SER A 2 48.04 -22.37 -43.31
CA SER A 2 46.72 -22.21 -42.63
C SER A 2 46.43 -20.93 -41.81
N ALA A 3 45.43 -20.12 -42.20
CA ALA A 3 44.00 -20.17 -41.79
C ALA A 3 43.80 -19.85 -40.28
N CYS A 4 42.99 -18.89 -39.81
CA CYS A 4 41.63 -18.50 -40.17
C CYS A 4 41.34 -16.99 -39.96
N GLN A 5 40.40 -16.46 -40.76
CA GLN A 5 39.54 -15.28 -40.53
C GLN A 5 38.15 -15.77 -40.01
N PRO A 6 37.11 -14.93 -39.81
CA PRO A 6 36.96 -13.63 -39.12
C PRO A 6 35.61 -13.56 -38.32
N SER A 7 35.08 -12.33 -38.10
CA SER A 7 33.70 -11.91 -37.70
C SER A 7 33.52 -11.49 -36.23
N GLY A 8 32.96 -10.33 -35.87
CA GLY A 8 32.31 -9.25 -36.62
C GLY A 8 30.94 -8.93 -36.02
N PHE A 9 30.70 -7.64 -35.69
CA PHE A 9 29.38 -6.96 -35.66
C PHE A 9 28.37 -7.45 -34.58
N VAL A 10 27.51 -6.65 -33.93
CA VAL A 10 26.96 -5.29 -34.14
C VAL A 10 26.57 -4.72 -32.75
N SER A 11 26.76 -3.42 -32.53
CA SER A 11 25.97 -2.63 -31.55
C SER A 11 24.51 -2.50 -32.03
N ASP A 12 23.60 -2.06 -31.15
CA ASP A 12 22.20 -1.70 -31.48
C ASP A 12 21.23 -2.85 -31.82
N ALA A 13 20.67 -3.49 -30.78
CA ALA A 13 19.29 -4.03 -30.82
C ALA A 13 18.79 -4.42 -29.41
N LEU A 14 18.59 -3.46 -28.52
CA LEU A 14 17.86 -3.69 -27.26
C LEU A 14 16.81 -2.59 -26.98
N LEU A 15 16.30 -1.98 -28.05
CA LEU A 15 15.32 -0.89 -27.99
C LEU A 15 14.04 -1.13 -28.81
N HIS A 16 13.78 -2.35 -29.27
CA HIS A 16 12.52 -2.68 -29.93
C HIS A 16 11.95 -4.03 -29.45
N SER A 17 11.25 -4.02 -28.33
CA SER A 17 10.15 -4.96 -28.10
C SER A 17 9.17 -4.46 -27.03
N LEU A 18 8.76 -3.19 -27.14
CA LEU A 18 7.62 -2.64 -26.40
C LEU A 18 6.71 -1.93 -27.40
N SER A 19 6.12 -2.71 -28.29
CA SER A 19 5.00 -2.23 -29.07
C SER A 19 4.10 -3.40 -29.44
N ARG A 20 2.80 -3.18 -29.21
CA ARG A 20 1.65 -4.00 -29.65
C ARG A 20 1.27 -5.16 -28.71
N PHE A 21 0.36 -4.84 -27.79
CA PHE A 21 -0.96 -5.47 -27.83
C PHE A 21 -2.00 -4.55 -27.21
N CYS A 22 -2.89 -4.03 -28.05
CA CYS A 22 -4.08 -3.28 -27.66
C CYS A 22 -5.25 -4.04 -28.26
N CYS A 23 -6.13 -4.57 -27.41
CA CYS A 23 -7.52 -4.97 -27.63
C CYS A 23 -7.96 -5.65 -26.32
N THR A 24 -9.15 -5.50 -25.74
CA THR A 24 -10.38 -4.75 -26.02
C THR A 24 -11.23 -5.00 -24.78
N VAL A 25 -11.58 -3.97 -23.99
CA VAL A 25 -12.81 -4.00 -23.19
C VAL A 25 -13.42 -2.62 -23.31
N SER A 26 -14.47 -2.56 -24.12
CA SER A 26 -15.39 -1.45 -24.23
C SER A 26 -16.48 -1.68 -23.21
N GLU A 27 -16.54 -0.86 -22.16
CA GLU A 27 -17.82 -0.54 -21.54
C GLU A 27 -17.77 0.82 -20.85
N ALA A 28 -18.82 1.59 -21.08
CA ALA A 28 -18.85 3.04 -20.98
C ALA A 28 -18.98 3.52 -19.53
N SER A 29 -17.98 4.29 -19.08
CA SER A 29 -18.13 5.23 -17.98
C SER A 29 -17.93 6.62 -18.57
N SER A 30 -19.02 7.33 -18.85
CA SER A 30 -18.98 8.73 -19.25
C SER A 30 -18.53 9.59 -18.07
N LEU A 31 -17.23 9.64 -17.82
CA LEU A 31 -16.62 10.64 -16.94
C LEU A 31 -16.47 11.96 -17.72
N PRO A 32 -16.66 13.12 -17.08
CA PRO A 32 -16.45 14.40 -17.72
C PRO A 32 -15.02 14.47 -18.25
N ARG A 33 -14.87 14.77 -19.54
CA ARG A 33 -13.57 15.01 -20.17
C ARG A 33 -12.87 16.12 -19.39
N TYR A 34 -11.75 15.80 -18.73
CA TYR A 34 -10.90 16.82 -18.13
C TYR A 34 -10.59 17.87 -19.20
N ALA A 35 -11.02 19.11 -18.94
CA ALA A 35 -10.63 20.24 -19.76
C ALA A 35 -9.10 20.31 -19.77
N LYS A 36 -8.55 20.57 -20.95
CA LYS A 36 -7.10 20.61 -21.14
C LYS A 36 -6.57 21.90 -20.51
N ILE A 37 -6.14 21.84 -19.25
CA ILE A 37 -5.57 22.98 -18.52
C ILE A 37 -4.15 23.25 -19.08
N ASP A 38 -3.85 24.50 -19.43
CA ASP A 38 -2.49 24.88 -19.84
C ASP A 38 -1.56 24.76 -18.62
N PRO A 39 -0.36 24.17 -18.74
CA PRO A 39 0.59 24.06 -17.63
C PRO A 39 0.91 25.40 -16.94
N LYS A 40 0.76 26.53 -17.64
CA LYS A 40 0.95 27.88 -17.06
C LYS A 40 -0.18 28.31 -16.13
N ASP A 41 -1.35 27.69 -16.25
CA ASP A 41 -2.53 27.98 -15.42
C ASP A 41 -2.59 27.08 -14.17
N ILE A 42 -1.61 26.20 -13.96
CA ILE A 42 -1.51 25.38 -12.76
C ILE A 42 -0.93 26.26 -11.64
N PRO A 43 -1.70 26.56 -10.57
CA PRO A 43 -1.18 27.33 -9.46
C PRO A 43 -0.04 26.58 -8.76
N PRO A 44 0.89 27.28 -8.09
CA PRO A 44 1.91 26.62 -7.28
C PRO A 44 1.24 25.71 -6.23
N PRO A 45 1.90 24.60 -5.83
CA PRO A 45 1.34 23.68 -4.84
C PRO A 45 0.89 24.43 -3.59
N THR A 46 -0.37 24.25 -3.20
CA THR A 46 -0.89 24.86 -1.96
C THR A 46 -0.01 24.42 -0.79
N PRO A 47 0.56 25.35 -0.02
CA PRO A 47 1.29 25.00 1.19
C PRO A 47 0.42 24.15 2.10
N VAL A 48 0.94 22.99 2.51
CA VAL A 48 0.21 22.06 3.37
C VAL A 48 0.16 22.65 4.79
N ALA A 49 -0.87 23.44 5.06
CA ALA A 49 -1.21 23.87 6.41
C ALA A 49 -2.14 22.81 7.02
N LEU A 50 -1.55 21.82 7.70
CA LEU A 50 -2.36 20.87 8.47
C LEU A 50 -3.00 21.63 9.64
N PRO A 51 -4.33 21.49 9.86
CA PRO A 51 -4.93 22.01 11.07
C PRO A 51 -4.24 21.37 12.27
N HIS A 52 -3.83 22.19 13.22
CA HIS A 52 -3.29 21.71 14.50
C HIS A 52 -4.46 21.18 15.33
N SER A 53 -4.90 19.96 15.01
CA SER A 53 -5.93 19.23 15.74
C SER A 53 -5.31 18.62 17.00
N GLN A 54 -4.67 19.44 17.83
CA GLN A 54 -4.32 19.03 19.18
C GLN A 54 -5.58 19.21 20.02
N PRO A 55 -6.15 18.14 20.62
CA PRO A 55 -7.15 18.34 21.66
C PRO A 55 -6.49 19.22 22.73
N GLN A 56 -7.04 20.41 22.94
CA GLN A 56 -6.52 21.34 23.93
C GLN A 56 -6.64 20.68 25.31
N LEU A 57 -5.56 20.06 25.77
CA LEU A 57 -5.36 19.58 27.13
C LEU A 57 -5.17 20.81 28.02
N GLN A 58 -6.25 21.53 28.28
CA GLN A 58 -6.23 22.62 29.26
C GLN A 58 -6.36 22.02 30.66
N SER A 59 -5.29 22.20 31.43
CA SER A 59 -5.22 22.21 32.90
C SER A 59 -5.18 20.85 33.62
N PRO A 60 -4.55 20.79 34.82
CA PRO A 60 -4.31 19.55 35.55
C PRO A 60 -5.63 18.91 36.00
N PRO A 61 -5.65 17.59 36.25
CA PRO A 61 -6.87 16.85 36.55
C PRO A 61 -7.57 17.46 37.77
N SER A 62 -8.71 18.10 37.54
CA SER A 62 -9.66 18.39 38.60
C SER A 62 -10.16 17.07 39.21
N PRO A 63 -10.36 17.00 40.54
CA PRO A 63 -10.81 15.78 41.20
C PRO A 63 -12.09 15.25 40.55
N PRO A 64 -12.33 13.93 40.54
CA PRO A 64 -13.45 13.33 39.83
C PRO A 64 -14.75 13.95 40.34
N ALA A 65 -15.36 14.80 39.52
CA ALA A 65 -16.68 15.30 39.80
C ALA A 65 -17.62 14.09 39.80
N SER A 66 -18.23 13.86 40.96
CA SER A 66 -19.25 12.85 41.24
C SER A 66 -20.55 13.11 40.45
N SER A 67 -20.46 13.24 39.14
CA SER A 67 -21.58 13.28 38.23
C SER A 67 -21.27 12.35 37.08
N ALA A 68 -21.51 11.06 37.31
CA ALA A 68 -21.50 10.03 36.28
C ALA A 68 -22.62 10.32 35.26
N GLN A 69 -22.38 11.27 34.36
CA GLN A 69 -23.16 11.36 33.12
C GLN A 69 -23.03 9.99 32.42
N PRO A 70 -24.14 9.35 32.03
CA PRO A 70 -24.05 8.06 31.34
C PRO A 70 -23.14 8.19 30.11
N LEU A 71 -22.17 7.29 29.97
CA LEU A 71 -21.19 7.30 28.87
C LEU A 71 -21.86 7.43 27.50
N VAL A 72 -23.03 6.79 27.32
CA VAL A 72 -23.85 6.88 26.11
C VAL A 72 -24.25 8.32 25.81
N HIS A 73 -24.69 9.07 26.82
CA HIS A 73 -25.09 10.46 26.67
C HIS A 73 -23.89 11.34 26.28
N LEU A 74 -22.73 11.09 26.89
CA LEU A 74 -21.49 11.79 26.55
C LEU A 74 -21.06 11.53 25.10
N ILE A 75 -21.08 10.29 24.64
CA ILE A 75 -20.72 9.92 23.25
C ILE A 75 -21.70 10.57 22.26
N GLN A 76 -23.00 10.62 22.60
CA GLN A 76 -24.02 11.26 21.76
C GLN A 76 -23.82 12.77 21.58
N THR A 77 -23.03 13.43 22.42
CA THR A 77 -22.70 14.86 22.25
C THR A 77 -21.72 15.12 21.10
N VAL A 78 -21.04 14.08 20.59
CA VAL A 78 -20.07 14.19 19.50
C VAL A 78 -20.78 14.06 18.15
N TYR A 79 -21.12 15.20 17.54
CA TYR A 79 -21.71 15.25 16.19
C TYR A 79 -20.66 15.52 15.11
N ARG A 80 -19.52 16.11 15.47
CA ARG A 80 -18.42 16.44 14.57
C ARG A 80 -17.09 16.00 15.18
N PRO A 81 -16.08 15.61 14.37
CA PRO A 81 -14.77 15.22 14.88
C PRO A 81 -14.11 16.26 15.79
N GLY A 82 -14.33 17.56 15.54
CA GLY A 82 -13.77 18.65 16.36
C GLY A 82 -14.42 18.83 17.74
N GLN A 83 -15.50 18.10 18.07
CA GLN A 83 -16.15 18.12 19.39
C GLN A 83 -15.58 17.06 20.34
N VAL A 84 -14.61 16.27 19.88
CA VAL A 84 -13.94 15.28 20.72
C VAL A 84 -13.03 15.99 21.71
N ALA A 85 -13.48 16.09 22.97
CA ALA A 85 -12.76 16.72 24.07
C ALA A 85 -12.00 15.69 24.93
N PRO A 86 -10.93 16.09 25.65
CA PRO A 86 -10.20 15.24 26.61
C PRO A 86 -11.10 14.47 27.58
N SER A 87 -12.18 15.09 28.07
CA SER A 87 -13.14 14.49 28.99
C SER A 87 -13.84 13.23 28.45
N ILE A 88 -13.96 13.10 27.14
CA ILE A 88 -14.54 11.91 26.49
C ILE A 88 -13.57 10.73 26.59
N PHE A 89 -12.28 10.99 26.40
CA PHE A 89 -11.25 9.96 26.56
C PHE A 89 -11.16 9.52 28.02
N GLU A 90 -11.17 10.46 28.97
CA GLU A 90 -11.18 10.14 30.41
C GLU A 90 -12.39 9.30 30.81
N ALA A 91 -13.59 9.64 30.33
CA ALA A 91 -14.81 8.87 30.58
C ALA A 91 -14.77 7.47 29.97
N LEU A 92 -14.01 7.27 28.89
CA LEU A 92 -13.74 5.97 28.28
C LEU A 92 -12.59 5.21 28.98
N GLY A 93 -11.93 5.81 29.96
CA GLY A 93 -10.70 5.27 30.56
C GLY A 93 -9.51 5.27 29.61
N VAL A 94 -9.53 6.13 28.60
CA VAL A 94 -8.47 6.31 27.60
C VAL A 94 -7.62 7.52 27.99
N HIS A 95 -6.31 7.31 28.07
CA HIS A 95 -5.35 8.38 28.35
C HIS A 95 -4.64 8.81 27.07
N VAL A 96 -4.66 10.11 26.76
CA VAL A 96 -3.98 10.69 25.58
C VAL A 96 -2.66 11.30 26.03
N ILE A 97 -1.55 10.81 25.47
CA ILE A 97 -0.21 11.35 25.72
C ILE A 97 0.24 12.08 24.44
N PRO A 98 0.14 13.42 24.39
CA PRO A 98 0.54 14.18 23.21
C PRO A 98 2.06 14.12 23.02
N ASP A 99 2.50 14.26 21.78
CA ASP A 99 3.92 14.38 21.41
C ASP A 99 4.82 13.26 21.97
N THR A 100 4.23 12.07 22.12
CA THR A 100 4.93 10.85 22.54
C THR A 100 6.07 10.55 21.57
N ALA A 101 7.25 10.22 22.10
CA ALA A 101 8.39 9.87 21.27
C ALA A 101 8.06 8.63 20.44
N VAL A 102 8.57 8.54 19.20
CA VAL A 102 8.31 7.39 18.31
C VAL A 102 8.69 6.07 18.99
N ALA A 103 9.75 6.06 19.81
CA ALA A 103 10.17 4.87 20.55
C ALA A 103 9.10 4.35 21.53
N ASP A 104 8.29 5.24 22.12
CA ASP A 104 7.23 4.88 23.07
C ASP A 104 5.94 4.45 22.35
N LEU A 105 5.79 4.76 21.06
CA LEU A 105 4.70 4.27 20.20
C LEU A 105 4.96 2.86 19.68
N LEU A 106 6.23 2.47 19.58
CA LEU A 106 6.61 1.16 19.06
C LEU A 106 6.36 0.10 20.13
N PRO A 107 5.85 -1.08 19.73
CA PRO A 107 5.72 -2.19 20.66
C PRO A 107 7.11 -2.60 21.17
N ASP A 108 7.13 -3.26 22.34
CA ASP A 108 8.34 -3.87 22.89
C ASP A 108 9.09 -4.64 21.79
N PRO A 109 10.37 -4.32 21.52
CA PRO A 109 11.17 -4.98 20.49
C PRO A 109 11.19 -6.50 20.59
N ALA A 110 10.96 -7.07 21.78
CA ALA A 110 10.85 -8.52 21.97
C ALA A 110 9.69 -9.16 21.17
N TYR A 111 8.67 -8.39 20.80
CA TYR A 111 7.54 -8.83 20.00
C TYR A 111 7.69 -8.55 18.50
N VAL A 112 8.72 -7.79 18.10
CA VAL A 112 9.05 -7.58 16.70
C VAL A 112 9.80 -8.82 16.18
N PRO A 113 9.33 -9.47 15.10
CA PRO A 113 10.03 -10.61 14.53
C PRO A 113 11.43 -10.25 14.01
N ASP A 114 12.37 -11.20 14.12
CA ASP A 114 13.67 -11.10 13.45
C ASP A 114 13.54 -11.46 11.97
N PHE A 115 13.17 -10.46 11.17
CA PHE A 115 12.96 -10.63 9.74
C PHE A 115 14.24 -11.03 8.99
N ALA A 116 15.42 -10.62 9.46
CA ALA A 116 16.68 -10.98 8.83
C ALA A 116 16.95 -12.48 8.97
N THR A 117 16.74 -13.03 10.17
CA THR A 117 16.81 -14.48 10.38
C THR A 117 15.76 -15.21 9.57
N TRP A 118 14.52 -14.71 9.51
CA TRP A 118 13.44 -15.35 8.76
C TRP A 118 13.68 -15.35 7.24
N ASP A 119 14.31 -14.30 6.71
CA ASP A 119 14.67 -14.18 5.30
C ASP A 119 15.80 -15.14 4.89
N ALA A 120 16.68 -15.51 5.83
CA ALA A 120 17.77 -16.44 5.58
C ALA A 120 17.33 -17.91 5.55
N LEU A 121 16.14 -18.24 6.07
CA LEU A 121 15.63 -19.61 6.10
C LEU A 121 15.20 -20.07 4.70
N SER A 122 15.57 -21.29 4.34
CA SER A 122 14.94 -21.98 3.21
C SER A 122 13.45 -22.29 3.49
N ALA A 123 12.69 -22.60 2.45
CA ALA A 123 11.26 -22.89 2.59
C ALA A 123 10.97 -24.11 3.49
N ASP A 124 11.87 -25.11 3.49
CA ASP A 124 11.73 -26.32 4.31
C ASP A 124 12.08 -26.02 5.78
N GLU A 125 13.15 -25.26 6.02
CA GLU A 125 13.53 -24.81 7.38
C GLU A 125 12.46 -23.91 7.99
N ALA A 126 11.90 -22.98 7.21
CA ALA A 126 10.82 -22.12 7.65
C ALA A 126 9.58 -22.92 8.05
N ARG A 127 9.25 -24.00 7.31
CA ARG A 127 8.15 -24.89 7.68
C ARG A 127 8.43 -25.64 8.98
N GLN A 128 9.65 -26.15 9.16
CA GLN A 128 10.03 -26.89 10.36
C GLN A 128 10.02 -26.01 11.60
N ARG A 129 10.52 -24.77 11.49
CA ARG A 129 10.66 -23.83 12.61
C ARG A 129 9.45 -22.93 12.82
N ASN A 130 8.40 -23.06 12.00
CA ASN A 130 7.28 -22.13 11.99
C ASN A 130 6.63 -21.96 13.37
N ASP A 131 6.36 -23.05 14.08
CA ASP A 131 5.69 -22.99 15.37
C ASP A 131 6.59 -22.40 16.48
N GLU A 132 7.91 -22.58 16.39
CA GLU A 132 8.88 -21.98 17.32
C GLU A 132 8.94 -20.46 17.21
N THR A 133 8.62 -19.92 16.03
CA THR A 133 8.67 -18.48 15.77
C THR A 133 7.39 -17.74 16.16
N LYS A 134 6.34 -18.46 16.56
CA LYS A 134 5.07 -17.86 16.98
C LYS A 134 5.17 -17.33 18.41
N ARG A 135 4.52 -16.20 18.66
CA ARG A 135 4.42 -15.58 19.98
C ARG A 135 2.96 -15.42 20.39
N PRO A 136 2.61 -15.57 21.68
CA PRO A 136 1.27 -15.27 22.15
C PRO A 136 0.99 -13.77 22.04
N LEU A 137 -0.13 -13.41 21.43
CA LEU A 137 -0.64 -12.05 21.37
C LEU A 137 -1.55 -11.75 22.56
N ASN A 138 -1.77 -10.47 22.84
CA ASN A 138 -2.70 -9.99 23.87
C ASN A 138 -4.16 -10.47 23.65
N THR A 139 -4.52 -10.88 22.43
CA THR A 139 -5.81 -11.46 22.09
C THR A 139 -5.96 -12.93 22.53
N GLY A 140 -4.90 -13.55 23.05
CA GLY A 140 -4.86 -14.98 23.38
C GLY A 140 -4.57 -15.89 22.18
N VAL A 141 -4.46 -15.34 20.98
CA VAL A 141 -4.13 -16.07 19.74
C VAL A 141 -2.62 -16.03 19.50
N GLN A 142 -2.08 -17.06 18.85
CA GLN A 142 -0.67 -17.09 18.42
C GLN A 142 -0.44 -16.17 17.21
N SER A 143 0.70 -15.51 17.17
CA SER A 143 1.13 -14.71 16.03
C SER A 143 1.34 -15.58 14.77
N PRO A 144 1.35 -14.98 13.57
CA PRO A 144 1.91 -15.62 12.40
C PRO A 144 3.38 -16.03 12.62
N GLY A 145 3.79 -17.16 12.05
CA GLY A 145 5.17 -17.64 12.09
C GLY A 145 5.95 -17.29 10.81
N CYS A 146 7.23 -17.69 10.77
CA CYS A 146 8.14 -17.38 9.67
C CYS A 146 7.67 -17.92 8.32
N GLN A 147 6.99 -19.07 8.28
CA GLN A 147 6.44 -19.62 7.03
C GLN A 147 5.39 -18.68 6.43
N THR A 148 4.44 -18.22 7.25
CA THR A 148 3.40 -17.28 6.79
C THR A 148 4.02 -15.99 6.27
N TYR A 149 5.05 -15.48 6.96
CA TYR A 149 5.79 -14.31 6.49
C TYR A 149 6.43 -14.54 5.11
N GLN A 150 7.13 -15.66 4.90
CA GLN A 150 7.76 -15.96 3.60
C GLN A 150 6.73 -16.11 2.48
N ASP A 151 5.60 -16.77 2.75
CA ASP A 151 4.51 -16.92 1.79
C ASP A 151 3.94 -15.55 1.39
N ARG A 152 3.69 -14.67 2.37
CA ARG A 152 3.19 -13.30 2.14
C ARG A 152 4.20 -12.46 1.36
N LYS A 153 5.48 -12.51 1.74
CA LYS A 153 6.55 -11.80 1.05
C LYS A 153 6.65 -12.24 -0.40
N ARG A 154 6.57 -13.56 -0.67
CA ARG A 154 6.58 -14.11 -2.03
C ARG A 154 5.38 -13.63 -2.86
N GLU A 155 4.16 -13.72 -2.31
CA GLU A 155 2.92 -13.26 -2.96
C GLU A 155 2.95 -11.76 -3.27
N LEU A 156 3.45 -10.94 -2.34
CA LEU A 156 3.57 -9.48 -2.49
C LEU A 156 4.75 -9.05 -3.38
N SER A 157 5.69 -9.94 -3.68
CA SER A 157 6.81 -9.67 -4.60
C SER A 157 6.46 -9.95 -6.07
N ILE A 158 5.25 -10.41 -6.36
CA ILE A 158 4.77 -10.63 -7.73
C ILE A 158 4.70 -9.29 -8.46
N SER A 159 5.11 -9.26 -9.73
CA SER A 159 5.05 -8.02 -10.52
C SER A 159 3.61 -7.52 -10.65
N ASN A 160 3.41 -6.21 -10.55
CA ASN A 160 2.07 -5.61 -10.73
C ASN A 160 1.46 -5.99 -12.09
N GLN A 161 2.28 -6.11 -13.14
CA GLN A 161 1.80 -6.51 -14.46
C GLN A 161 1.21 -7.92 -14.45
N ASP A 162 1.90 -8.89 -13.86
CA ASP A 162 1.43 -10.27 -13.81
C ASP A 162 0.21 -10.40 -12.87
N ALA A 163 0.23 -9.69 -11.73
CA ALA A 163 -0.86 -9.68 -10.79
C ALA A 163 -2.15 -9.08 -11.39
N TYR A 164 -2.07 -7.95 -12.09
CA TYR A 164 -3.24 -7.35 -12.73
C TYR A 164 -3.79 -8.21 -13.87
N ARG A 165 -2.96 -8.99 -14.55
CA ARG A 165 -3.47 -9.99 -15.51
C ARG A 165 -4.33 -11.02 -14.81
N VAL A 166 -3.93 -11.52 -13.64
CA VAL A 166 -4.75 -12.45 -12.85
C VAL A 166 -6.05 -11.81 -12.39
N VAL A 167 -5.99 -10.59 -11.83
CA VAL A 167 -7.19 -9.84 -11.38
C VAL A 167 -8.17 -9.61 -12.53
N ARG A 168 -7.68 -9.21 -13.71
CA ARG A 168 -8.48 -9.00 -14.93
C ARG A 168 -8.81 -10.29 -15.69
N ARG A 169 -8.39 -11.46 -15.17
CA ARG A 169 -8.56 -12.77 -15.80
C ARG A 169 -8.01 -12.86 -17.22
N LEU A 170 -6.92 -12.14 -17.49
CA LEU A 170 -6.17 -12.20 -18.74
C LEU A 170 -5.22 -13.41 -18.74
N PRO A 171 -4.97 -14.02 -19.91
CA PRO A 171 -4.00 -15.11 -20.02
C PRO A 171 -2.60 -14.62 -19.61
N PRO A 172 -1.72 -15.49 -19.10
CA PRO A 172 -0.34 -15.10 -18.82
C PRO A 172 0.40 -14.66 -20.10
N LEU A 173 1.53 -13.96 -19.93
CA LEU A 173 2.41 -13.67 -21.05
C LEU A 173 2.95 -14.96 -21.67
N LYS A 174 3.24 -14.93 -22.97
CA LYS A 174 3.74 -16.11 -23.68
C LYS A 174 5.01 -16.63 -23.02
N GLY A 175 5.03 -17.92 -22.67
CA GLY A 175 6.16 -18.57 -22.00
C GLY A 175 6.20 -18.36 -20.48
N GLN A 176 5.26 -17.62 -19.89
CA GLN A 176 5.15 -17.43 -18.44
C GLN A 176 4.00 -18.27 -17.87
N GLN A 177 4.18 -18.75 -16.63
CA GLN A 177 3.10 -19.35 -15.87
C GLN A 177 2.20 -18.25 -15.28
N GLN A 178 0.92 -18.55 -15.10
CA GLN A 178 0.02 -17.64 -14.41
C GLN A 178 0.47 -17.44 -12.95
N ALA A 179 0.63 -16.17 -12.56
CA ALA A 179 1.02 -15.82 -11.19
C ALA A 179 -0.04 -16.29 -10.18
N ARG A 180 0.41 -16.79 -9.03
CA ARG A 180 -0.46 -17.24 -7.93
C ARG A 180 -0.49 -16.19 -6.84
N LEU A 181 -1.57 -15.40 -6.81
CA LEU A 181 -1.70 -14.30 -5.84
C LEU A 181 -2.10 -14.76 -4.44
N GLY A 182 -2.75 -15.93 -4.32
CA GLY A 182 -3.14 -16.51 -3.04
C GLY A 182 -3.86 -15.49 -2.15
N ASN A 183 -3.23 -15.10 -1.05
CA ASN A 183 -3.83 -14.19 -0.07
C ASN A 183 -3.61 -12.70 -0.42
N ALA A 184 -2.64 -12.40 -1.28
CA ALA A 184 -2.42 -11.05 -1.79
C ALA A 184 -3.41 -10.66 -2.92
N TYR A 185 -4.33 -11.54 -3.32
CA TYR A 185 -5.29 -11.26 -4.38
C TYR A 185 -6.07 -9.96 -4.13
N GLU A 186 -6.63 -9.79 -2.93
CA GLU A 186 -7.40 -8.60 -2.56
C GLU A 186 -6.54 -7.34 -2.53
N PHE A 187 -5.27 -7.45 -2.11
CA PHE A 187 -4.32 -6.34 -2.19
C PHE A 187 -4.16 -5.85 -3.63
N TYR A 188 -3.87 -6.75 -4.58
CA TYR A 188 -3.71 -6.38 -5.99
C TYR A 188 -5.03 -5.94 -6.64
N ARG A 189 -6.18 -6.49 -6.24
CA ARG A 189 -7.49 -6.05 -6.71
C ARG A 189 -7.77 -4.61 -6.30
N CYS A 190 -7.52 -4.25 -5.05
CA CYS A 190 -7.65 -2.88 -4.57
C CYS A 190 -6.63 -1.94 -5.23
N LEU A 191 -5.37 -2.39 -5.37
CA LEU A 191 -4.33 -1.61 -6.03
C LEU A 191 -4.69 -1.30 -7.49
N GLU A 192 -5.22 -2.28 -8.21
CA GLU A 192 -5.70 -2.11 -9.59
C GLU A 192 -6.83 -1.08 -9.67
N ALA A 193 -7.79 -1.14 -8.75
CA ALA A 193 -8.86 -0.15 -8.67
C ALA A 193 -8.30 1.27 -8.43
N PHE A 194 -7.30 1.42 -7.57
CA PHE A 194 -6.67 2.72 -7.33
C PHE A 194 -5.92 3.27 -8.54
N THR A 195 -5.37 2.42 -9.41
CA THR A 195 -4.69 2.89 -10.62
C THR A 195 -5.61 3.65 -11.59
N THR A 196 -6.93 3.57 -11.43
CA THR A 196 -7.88 4.37 -12.22
C THR A 196 -7.91 5.85 -11.83
N PHE A 197 -7.45 6.18 -10.62
CA PHE A 197 -7.44 7.54 -10.08
C PHE A 197 -6.07 8.22 -10.15
N TRP A 198 -5.01 7.47 -10.49
CA TRP A 198 -3.65 7.98 -10.57
C TRP A 198 -3.10 7.89 -11.99
N ASP A 199 -2.52 8.99 -12.46
CA ASP A 199 -1.77 9.01 -13.71
C ASP A 199 -0.51 8.14 -13.58
N ASP A 200 -0.27 7.31 -14.59
CA ASP A 200 0.90 6.43 -14.63
C ASP A 200 2.19 7.24 -14.84
N THR A 201 2.89 7.53 -13.75
CA THR A 201 4.14 8.30 -13.75
C THR A 201 5.33 7.55 -14.34
N SER A 202 5.19 6.23 -14.60
CA SER A 202 6.25 5.43 -15.23
C SER A 202 6.31 5.61 -16.75
N LYS A 203 5.25 6.17 -17.34
CA LYS A 203 5.26 6.55 -18.75
C LYS A 203 6.04 7.86 -18.89
N PRO A 204 7.05 7.94 -19.79
CA PRO A 204 7.61 9.24 -20.13
C PRO A 204 6.45 10.12 -20.59
N THR A 205 6.41 11.37 -20.11
CA THR A 205 5.48 12.40 -20.59
C THR A 205 5.72 12.55 -22.09
N SER A 206 5.03 11.75 -22.89
CA SER A 206 5.15 11.83 -24.33
C SER A 206 4.68 13.21 -24.70
N SER A 207 5.60 14.05 -25.17
CA SER A 207 5.26 15.30 -25.83
C SER A 207 4.33 14.96 -27.00
N ARG A 208 3.02 15.06 -26.70
CA ARG A 208 1.95 15.35 -27.65
C ARG A 208 2.12 14.69 -29.03
N SER A 209 2.05 13.35 -29.12
CA SER A 209 1.85 12.70 -30.41
C SER A 209 0.39 12.29 -30.57
N ARG A 210 -0.24 12.93 -31.54
CA ARG A 210 -1.63 12.76 -31.97
C ARG A 210 -1.86 11.28 -32.29
N ARG A 211 -2.76 10.61 -31.57
CA ARG A 211 -3.33 9.36 -32.07
C ARG A 211 -4.48 9.72 -33.02
N CYS A 212 -4.22 9.54 -34.31
CA CYS A 212 -5.25 9.42 -35.33
C CYS A 212 -6.15 8.23 -34.98
N TYR A 213 -7.45 8.46 -34.98
CA TYR A 213 -8.45 7.40 -34.93
C TYR A 213 -8.77 7.00 -36.38
N CYS A 214 -8.57 5.73 -36.71
CA CYS A 214 -9.28 5.12 -37.84
C CYS A 214 -10.25 4.10 -37.26
N CYS A 215 -11.52 4.35 -37.61
CA CYS A 215 -12.78 3.61 -37.47
C CYS A 215 -12.79 2.32 -36.64
#